data_AF-A0A1B9KWG0-F1
#
_entry.id   AF-A0A1B9KWG0-F1
#
_cell.length_a   1.000
_cell.length_b   1.000
_cell.length_c   1.000
_cell.angle_alpha   90.00
_cell.angle_beta   90.00
_cell.angle_gamma   90.00
#
_symmetry.space_group_name_H-M   'P 1'
#
loop_
_entity.id
_entity.type
_entity.pdbx_description
1 polymer ?
#
loop_
_entity_poly.entity_id
_entity_poly.type
_entity_poly.pdbx_seq_one_letter_code
_entity_poly.pdbx_strand_id
1 'polypeptide(L)'
;MIKKNNDLDNSNNLSERLDSPKEQSSILSILNKLVPFSMIWVSLVLMFGVICMYTNAMGQDEFYRFIFFLRSPFIIVLNSIALLVAIFHSICWFNSIPKTLFLYRTAKKSQAYLIIIGLWIATIFVSAYLLLFILR
;
A
#
# COMPACT_ATOMS: atom_id res chain seq x y z
N MET A 1 33.40 -0.47 -44.97
CA MET A 1 33.30 0.08 -43.59
C MET A 1 31.90 0.70 -43.35
N ILE A 2 30.81 -0.02 -43.66
CA ILE A 2 29.41 0.50 -43.65
C ILE A 2 28.46 -0.57 -43.09
N LYS A 3 28.82 -1.22 -41.98
CA LYS A 3 27.99 -2.24 -41.31
C LYS A 3 28.10 -2.16 -39.80
N LYS A 4 28.27 -0.94 -39.27
CA LYS A 4 28.34 -0.68 -37.82
C LYS A 4 27.31 0.36 -37.35
N ASN A 5 26.76 1.14 -38.27
CA ASN A 5 25.79 2.20 -37.94
C ASN A 5 24.35 1.68 -37.83
N ASN A 6 23.99 0.61 -38.56
CA ASN A 6 22.62 0.07 -38.54
C ASN A 6 22.32 -0.75 -37.29
N ASP A 7 23.32 -1.43 -36.71
CA ASP A 7 23.14 -2.21 -35.48
C ASP A 7 23.08 -1.32 -34.22
N LEU A 8 23.80 -0.20 -34.22
CA LEU A 8 23.76 0.77 -33.11
C LEU A 8 22.41 1.49 -33.04
N ASP A 9 21.87 1.91 -34.18
CA ASP A 9 20.54 2.53 -34.24
C ASP A 9 19.45 1.56 -33.77
N ASN A 10 19.48 0.30 -34.21
CA ASN A 10 18.52 -0.70 -33.77
C ASN A 10 18.62 -1.02 -32.26
N SER A 11 19.83 -1.00 -31.69
CA SER A 11 20.04 -1.23 -30.25
C SER A 11 19.54 -0.09 -29.37
N ASN A 12 19.62 1.16 -29.87
CA ASN A 12 19.10 2.33 -29.19
C ASN A 12 17.57 2.32 -29.18
N ASN A 13 16.95 2.01 -30.33
CA ASN A 13 15.49 1.90 -30.47
C ASN A 13 14.89 0.71 -29.69
N LEU A 14 15.64 -0.39 -29.51
CA LEU A 14 15.22 -1.55 -28.72
C LEU A 14 15.33 -1.29 -27.21
N SER A 15 16.38 -0.61 -26.75
CA SER A 15 16.50 -0.14 -25.35
C SER A 15 15.44 0.91 -25.01
N GLU A 16 15.09 1.80 -25.95
CA GLU A 16 14.01 2.78 -25.76
C GLU A 16 12.61 2.13 -25.72
N ARG A 17 12.41 1.00 -26.43
CA ARG A 17 11.19 0.17 -26.32
C ARG A 17 11.13 -0.65 -25.04
N LEU A 18 12.27 -1.06 -24.48
CA LEU A 18 12.34 -1.77 -23.20
C LEU A 18 12.17 -0.84 -21.99
N ASP A 19 12.32 0.47 -22.18
CA ASP A 19 12.04 1.52 -21.18
C ASP A 19 10.66 2.18 -21.36
N SER A 20 9.73 1.49 -22.02
CA SER A 20 8.32 1.88 -22.08
C SER A 20 7.47 1.08 -21.09
N PRO A 21 7.42 1.43 -19.79
CA PRO A 21 6.29 1.08 -18.93
C PRO A 21 5.11 2.03 -19.22
N LYS A 22 4.71 2.16 -20.51
CA LYS A 22 3.75 3.18 -20.96
C LYS A 22 2.29 2.87 -20.64
N GLU A 23 1.98 1.71 -20.06
CA GLU A 23 0.60 1.34 -19.66
C GLU A 23 0.46 0.98 -18.18
N GLN A 24 1.48 1.23 -17.34
CA GLN A 24 1.44 0.90 -15.89
C GLN A 24 1.39 2.14 -14.96
N SER A 25 1.42 3.35 -15.51
CA SER A 25 1.71 4.57 -14.73
C SER A 25 0.50 5.45 -14.42
N SER A 26 -0.56 5.45 -15.23
CA SER A 26 -1.69 6.39 -15.03
C SER A 26 -2.59 5.97 -13.85
N ILE A 27 -3.00 4.72 -13.78
CA ILE A 27 -3.90 4.24 -12.71
C ILE A 27 -3.15 4.18 -11.38
N LEU A 28 -1.91 3.69 -11.38
CA LEU A 28 -1.05 3.62 -10.20
C LEU A 28 -0.77 5.02 -9.61
N SER A 29 -0.54 6.02 -10.47
CA SER A 29 -0.32 7.41 -10.01
C SER A 29 -1.60 8.06 -9.47
N ILE A 30 -2.76 7.79 -10.07
CA ILE A 30 -4.06 8.25 -9.57
C ILE A 30 -4.36 7.58 -8.22
N LEU A 31 -4.16 6.26 -8.10
CA LEU A 31 -4.41 5.52 -6.86
C LEU A 31 -3.48 6.00 -5.74
N ASN A 32 -2.20 6.27 -6.03
CA ASN A 32 -1.27 6.85 -5.06
C ASN A 32 -1.69 8.24 -4.57
N LYS A 33 -2.36 9.05 -5.40
CA LYS A 33 -2.94 10.33 -4.96
C LYS A 33 -4.19 10.17 -4.09
N LEU A 34 -4.91 9.05 -4.21
CA LEU A 34 -6.06 8.72 -3.37
C LEU A 34 -5.66 8.11 -2.01
N VAL A 35 -4.48 7.50 -1.90
CA VAL A 35 -3.93 6.97 -0.63
C VAL A 35 -3.99 7.98 0.51
N PRO A 36 -3.46 9.22 0.39
CA PRO A 36 -3.48 10.18 1.49
C PRO A 36 -4.89 10.60 1.89
N PHE A 37 -5.83 10.73 0.93
CA PHE A 37 -7.23 11.01 1.22
C PHE A 37 -7.86 9.90 2.06
N SER A 38 -7.63 8.65 1.65
CA SER A 38 -8.08 7.47 2.37
C SER A 38 -7.46 7.34 3.76
N MET A 39 -6.17 7.64 3.90
CA MET A 39 -5.47 7.60 5.19
C MET A 39 -5.95 8.69 6.14
N ILE A 40 -6.19 9.91 5.64
CA ILE A 40 -6.78 11.00 6.45
C ILE A 40 -8.16 10.57 6.97
N TRP A 41 -8.97 9.95 6.11
CA TRP A 41 -10.31 9.49 6.47
C TRP A 41 -10.26 8.45 7.59
N VAL A 42 -9.45 7.40 7.42
CA VAL A 42 -9.29 6.34 8.43
C VAL A 42 -8.74 6.91 9.73
N SER A 43 -7.75 7.80 9.67
CA SER A 43 -7.20 8.47 10.85
C SER A 43 -8.27 9.28 11.60
N LEU A 44 -9.11 10.03 10.89
CA LEU A 44 -10.21 10.80 11.48
C LEU A 44 -11.24 9.89 12.14
N VAL A 45 -11.62 8.78 11.47
CA VAL A 45 -12.55 7.79 12.02
C VAL A 45 -11.98 7.12 13.28
N LEU A 46 -10.70 6.76 13.29
CA LEU A 46 -10.04 6.19 14.48
C LEU A 46 -9.95 7.21 15.62
N MET A 47 -9.54 8.44 15.32
CA MET A 47 -9.46 9.51 16.33
C MET A 47 -10.82 9.76 16.98
N PHE A 48 -11.88 9.86 16.17
CA PHE A 48 -13.24 10.01 16.68
C PHE A 48 -13.66 8.80 17.53
N GLY A 49 -13.32 7.58 17.10
CA GLY A 49 -13.59 6.37 17.88
C GLY A 49 -12.89 6.33 19.24
N VAL A 50 -11.63 6.76 19.32
CA VAL A 50 -10.88 6.86 20.58
C VAL A 50 -11.50 7.91 21.50
N ILE A 51 -11.92 9.06 20.97
CA ILE A 51 -12.60 10.11 21.73
C ILE A 51 -13.93 9.58 22.29
N CYS A 52 -14.74 8.91 21.46
CA CYS A 52 -16.01 8.30 21.91
C CYS A 52 -15.78 7.21 22.97
N MET A 53 -14.73 6.39 22.83
CA MET A 53 -14.35 5.38 23.82
C MET A 53 -13.96 6.03 25.16
N TYR A 54 -13.15 7.09 25.12
CA TYR A 54 -12.73 7.83 26.31
C TYR A 54 -13.92 8.49 27.02
N THR A 55 -14.83 9.11 26.27
CA THR A 55 -16.06 9.72 26.81
C THR A 55 -17.03 8.67 27.36
N ASN A 56 -17.09 7.47 26.79
CA ASN A 56 -17.91 6.37 27.33
C ASN A 56 -17.37 5.85 28.68
N ALA A 57 -16.07 5.90 28.91
CA ALA A 57 -15.50 5.64 30.24
C ALA A 57 -15.96 6.65 31.30
N MET A 58 -16.48 7.82 30.89
CA MET A 58 -17.09 8.84 31.75
C MET A 58 -18.61 8.72 31.88
N GLY A 59 -19.21 7.62 31.39
CA GLY A 59 -20.63 7.30 31.58
C GLY A 59 -21.57 7.89 30.52
N GLN A 60 -21.07 8.27 29.34
CA GLN A 60 -21.90 8.73 28.23
C GLN A 60 -22.03 7.68 27.12
N ASP A 61 -23.24 7.44 26.63
CA ASP A 61 -23.55 6.46 25.56
C ASP A 61 -23.04 6.84 24.15
N GLU A 62 -22.13 7.80 24.05
CA GLU A 62 -21.59 8.34 22.81
C GLU A 62 -20.83 7.28 21.99
N PHE A 63 -20.27 6.27 22.65
CA PHE A 63 -19.63 5.14 21.98
C PHE A 63 -20.62 4.27 21.20
N TYR A 64 -21.82 4.02 21.74
CA TYR A 64 -22.85 3.29 21.01
C TYR A 64 -23.31 4.05 19.76
N ARG A 65 -23.40 5.37 19.85
CA ARG A 65 -23.75 6.24 18.73
C ARG A 65 -22.66 6.24 17.64
N PHE A 66 -21.39 6.18 18.03
CA PHE A 66 -20.27 5.97 17.11
C PHE A 66 -20.31 4.60 16.41
N ILE A 67 -20.57 3.52 17.15
CA ILE A 67 -20.72 2.18 16.55
C ILE A 67 -21.89 2.14 15.57
N PHE A 68 -23.01 2.79 15.89
CA PHE A 68 -24.14 2.91 14.98
C PHE A 68 -23.77 3.67 13.69
N PHE A 69 -22.99 4.76 13.82
CA PHE A 69 -22.45 5.49 12.69
C PHE A 69 -21.51 4.64 11.82
N LEU A 70 -20.59 3.89 12.45
CA LEU A 70 -19.70 2.95 11.76
C LEU A 70 -20.45 1.85 11.02
N ARG A 71 -21.61 1.41 11.54
CA ARG A 71 -22.44 0.38 10.93
C ARG A 71 -23.25 0.87 9.73
N SER A 72 -23.21 2.18 9.44
CA SER A 72 -23.80 2.71 8.22
C SER A 72 -23.16 2.04 6.99
N PRO A 73 -23.96 1.54 6.02
CA PRO A 73 -23.45 0.85 4.85
C PRO A 73 -22.46 1.71 4.05
N PHE A 74 -22.65 3.04 4.05
CA PHE A 74 -21.74 3.97 3.39
C PHE A 74 -20.35 3.99 4.06
N ILE A 75 -20.30 3.97 5.39
CA ILE A 75 -19.05 4.04 6.16
C ILE A 75 -18.31 2.70 6.07
N ILE A 76 -19.04 1.59 6.07
CA ILE A 76 -18.49 0.25 5.84
C ILE A 76 -17.80 0.17 4.48
N VAL A 77 -18.47 0.64 3.41
CA VAL A 77 -17.89 0.66 2.07
C VAL A 77 -16.64 1.53 2.04
N LEU A 78 -16.69 2.71 2.64
CA LEU A 78 -15.56 3.64 2.64
C LEU A 78 -14.34 3.08 3.42
N ASN A 79 -14.57 2.45 4.57
CA ASN A 79 -13.53 1.74 5.33
C ASN A 79 -12.99 0.54 4.56
N SER A 80 -13.83 -0.21 3.84
CA SER A 80 -13.40 -1.34 3.02
C SER A 80 -12.50 -0.89 1.86
N ILE A 81 -12.89 0.18 1.15
CA ILE A 81 -12.03 0.82 0.14
C ILE A 81 -10.72 1.27 0.78
N ALA A 82 -10.79 1.88 1.97
CA ALA A 82 -9.61 2.40 2.61
C ALA A 82 -8.61 1.32 3.02
N LEU A 83 -9.12 0.18 3.49
CA LEU A 83 -8.33 -1.00 3.79
C LEU A 83 -7.69 -1.56 2.51
N LEU A 84 -8.44 -1.63 1.41
CA LEU A 84 -7.92 -2.08 0.10
C LEU A 84 -6.79 -1.18 -0.40
N VAL A 85 -6.96 0.15 -0.27
CA VAL A 85 -5.97 1.17 -0.62
C VAL A 85 -4.73 1.07 0.28
N ALA A 86 -4.89 0.78 1.57
CA ALA A 86 -3.78 0.56 2.49
C ALA A 86 -2.96 -0.68 2.11
N ILE A 87 -3.62 -1.80 1.78
CA ILE A 87 -2.95 -3.01 1.28
C ILE A 87 -2.20 -2.71 -0.01
N PHE A 88 -2.84 -2.01 -0.94
CA PHE A 88 -2.21 -1.61 -2.20
C PHE A 88 -0.96 -0.74 -1.97
N HIS A 89 -1.04 0.21 -1.04
CA HIS A 89 0.09 1.04 -0.66
C HIS A 89 1.24 0.19 -0.09
N SER A 90 0.96 -0.75 0.80
CA SER A 90 1.96 -1.69 1.32
C SER A 90 2.61 -2.52 0.20
N ILE A 91 1.83 -3.04 -0.76
CA ILE A 91 2.36 -3.77 -1.92
C ILE A 91 3.28 -2.88 -2.76
N CYS A 92 2.86 -1.65 -3.05
CA CYS A 92 3.64 -0.70 -3.83
C CYS A 92 4.96 -0.34 -3.12
N TRP A 93 4.92 -0.18 -1.80
CA TRP A 93 6.07 0.11 -0.95
C TRP A 93 7.04 -1.09 -0.90
N PHE A 94 6.52 -2.30 -0.68
CA PHE A 94 7.30 -3.54 -0.66
C PHE A 94 7.97 -3.83 -2.00
N ASN A 95 7.33 -3.50 -3.13
CA ASN A 95 7.91 -3.68 -4.46
C ASN A 95 8.97 -2.62 -4.79
N SER A 96 8.81 -1.38 -4.28
CA SER A 96 9.72 -0.27 -4.55
C SER A 96 11.02 -0.34 -3.74
N ILE A 97 10.94 -0.77 -2.47
CA ILE A 97 12.09 -0.82 -1.54
C ILE A 97 13.27 -1.68 -2.02
N PRO A 98 13.08 -2.93 -2.44
CA PRO A 98 14.22 -3.74 -2.87
C PRO A 98 14.73 -3.26 -4.23
N LYS A 99 13.87 -2.64 -5.06
CA LYS A 99 14.27 -2.05 -6.33
C LYS A 99 15.24 -0.88 -6.11
N THR A 100 15.03 -0.06 -5.08
CA THR A 100 15.93 1.05 -4.73
C THR A 100 17.17 0.59 -3.95
N LEU A 101 17.04 -0.39 -3.04
CA LEU A 101 18.17 -0.93 -2.27
C LEU A 101 19.15 -1.74 -3.13
N PHE A 102 18.67 -2.54 -4.09
CA PHE A 102 19.52 -3.35 -4.96
C PHE A 102 20.03 -2.61 -6.19
N LEU A 103 19.54 -1.40 -6.48
CA LEU A 103 20.13 -0.55 -7.51
C LEU A 103 21.54 -0.08 -7.12
N TYR A 104 21.83 0.00 -5.81
CA TYR A 104 23.16 0.35 -5.28
C TYR A 104 24.12 -0.85 -5.15
N ARG A 105 23.61 -2.08 -4.98
CA ARG A 105 24.44 -3.27 -4.77
C ARG A 105 24.22 -4.30 -5.88
N THR A 106 25.15 -4.29 -6.83
CA THR A 106 25.29 -5.24 -7.94
C THR A 106 24.80 -6.65 -7.60
N ALA A 107 23.89 -7.13 -8.44
CA ALA A 107 23.55 -8.52 -8.69
C ALA A 107 23.07 -9.38 -7.50
N LYS A 108 21.74 -9.44 -7.34
CA LYS A 108 20.96 -10.70 -7.31
C LYS A 108 19.47 -10.36 -7.20
N LYS A 109 18.75 -10.37 -8.33
CA LYS A 109 17.27 -10.24 -8.37
C LYS A 109 16.56 -11.22 -7.42
N SER A 110 17.20 -12.36 -7.11
CA SER A 110 16.72 -13.34 -6.13
C SER A 110 16.62 -12.81 -4.70
N GLN A 111 17.47 -11.87 -4.26
CA GLN A 111 17.43 -11.36 -2.88
C GLN A 111 16.34 -10.32 -2.66
N ALA A 112 15.98 -9.55 -3.69
CA ALA A 112 14.85 -8.63 -3.65
C ALA A 112 13.53 -9.36 -3.31
N TYR A 113 13.31 -10.51 -3.93
CA TYR A 113 12.12 -11.32 -3.70
C TYR A 113 12.08 -11.92 -2.28
N LEU A 114 13.23 -12.30 -1.73
CA LEU A 114 13.32 -12.78 -0.33
C LEU A 114 12.97 -11.67 0.68
N ILE A 115 13.34 -10.41 0.42
CA ILE A 115 12.96 -9.29 1.28
C ILE A 115 11.44 -9.07 1.23
N ILE A 116 10.85 -9.08 0.03
CA ILE A 116 9.39 -8.96 -0.14
C ILE A 116 8.64 -10.06 0.60
N ILE A 117 9.08 -11.32 0.47
CA ILE A 117 8.45 -12.45 1.16
C ILE A 117 8.56 -12.27 2.68
N GLY A 118 9.71 -11.81 3.19
CA GLY A 118 9.94 -11.55 4.61
C GLY A 118 9.02 -10.47 5.17
N LEU A 119 8.83 -9.36 4.46
CA LEU A 119 7.90 -8.30 4.87
C LEU A 119 6.44 -8.77 4.86
N TRP A 120 6.05 -9.60 3.91
CA TRP A 120 4.71 -10.21 3.88
C TRP A 120 4.49 -11.16 5.06
N ILE A 121 5.46 -12.02 5.36
CA ILE A 121 5.42 -12.89 6.55
C ILE A 121 5.29 -12.07 7.83
N ALA A 122 6.08 -11.01 7.97
CA ALA A 122 5.99 -10.13 9.14
C ALA A 122 4.61 -9.46 9.25
N THR A 123 4.05 -8.99 8.14
CA THR A 123 2.72 -8.37 8.09
C THR A 123 1.62 -9.36 8.48
N ILE A 124 1.65 -10.59 7.94
CA ILE A 124 0.71 -11.66 8.29
C ILE A 124 0.84 -12.02 9.77
N PHE A 125 2.08 -12.13 10.27
CA PHE A 125 2.35 -12.47 11.66
C PHE A 125 1.79 -11.41 12.62
N VAL A 126 2.03 -10.12 12.34
CA VAL A 126 1.46 -9.01 13.11
C VAL A 126 -0.06 -9.03 13.05
N SER A 127 -0.65 -9.23 11.87
CA SER A 127 -2.11 -9.30 11.72
C SER A 127 -2.72 -10.47 12.50
N ALA A 128 -2.11 -11.66 12.44
CA ALA A 128 -2.55 -12.84 13.18
C ALA A 128 -2.41 -12.65 14.69
N TYR A 129 -1.29 -12.07 15.14
CA TYR A 129 -1.07 -11.77 16.56
C TYR A 129 -2.11 -10.78 17.10
N LEU A 130 -2.40 -9.73 16.33
CA LEU A 130 -3.37 -8.70 16.72
C LEU A 130 -4.80 -9.26 16.79
N LEU A 131 -5.18 -10.13 15.84
CA LEU A 131 -6.46 -10.84 15.90
C LEU A 131 -6.55 -11.77 17.11
N LEU A 132 -5.50 -12.54 17.39
CA LEU A 132 -5.46 -13.46 18.52
C LEU A 132 -5.50 -12.71 19.86
N PHE A 133 -4.85 -11.54 19.94
CA PHE A 133 -4.89 -10.68 21.12
C PHE A 133 -6.27 -10.05 21.35
N ILE A 134 -6.99 -9.68 20.29
CA ILE A 134 -8.35 -9.11 20.39
C ILE A 134 -9.41 -10.17 20.69
N LEU A 135 -9.23 -11.39 20.19
CA LEU A 135 -10.19 -12.48 20.40
C LEU A 135 -10.02 -13.17 21.77
N ARG A 136 -8.86 -13.01 22.41
CA ARG A 136 -8.54 -13.61 23.71
C ARG A 136 -8.88 -12.68 24.86
#